data_AF-A0A6N6ZMJ7-F1
#
_entry.id   AF-A0A6N6ZMJ7-F1
#
_cell.length_a   1.000
_cell.length_b   1.000
_cell.length_c   1.000
_cell.angle_alpha   90.00
_cell.angle_beta   90.00
_cell.angle_gamma   90.00
#
_symmetry.space_group_name_H-M   'P 1'
#
loop_
_entity.id
_entity.type
_entity.pdbx_description
1 polymer ?
#
loop_
_entity_poly.entity_id
_entity_poly.type
_entity_poly.pdbx_seq_one_letter_code
_entity_poly.pdbx_strand_id
1 'polypeptide(L)' 'MRCPRRLGASWWGKIEKAKASHRAKVEHPFRILKRQFGFLKTRYRGLKKNTGQIVTLFALANLFQARHRLAQMGGVRP' A
#
# COMPACT_ATOMS: atom_id res chain seq x y z
N MET A 1 28.38 29.16 -23.35
CA MET A 1 27.22 29.62 -22.56
C MET A 1 26.92 28.58 -21.48
N ARG A 2 27.23 28.85 -20.20
CA ARG A 2 26.94 27.92 -19.09
C ARG A 2 25.52 28.18 -18.59
N CYS A 3 24.61 27.22 -18.80
CA CYS A 3 23.26 27.25 -18.22
C CYS A 3 23.34 26.90 -16.72
N PRO A 4 22.86 27.76 -15.80
CA PRO A 4 22.88 27.48 -14.37
C PRO A 4 21.64 26.66 -13.98
N ARG A 5 21.75 25.32 -14.03
CA ARG A 5 20.61 24.41 -13.72
C ARG A 5 20.79 23.57 -12.44
N ARG A 6 21.54 24.05 -11.44
CA ARG A 6 21.94 23.23 -10.27
C ARG A 6 21.22 23.55 -8.95
N LEU A 7 20.44 24.63 -8.84
CA LEU A 7 19.84 25.04 -7.56
C LEU A 7 18.53 24.30 -7.20
N GLY A 8 17.92 23.54 -8.12
CA GLY A 8 16.70 22.74 -7.86
C GLY A 8 16.89 21.22 -7.75
N ALA A 9 18.10 20.70 -8.00
CA ALA A 9 18.33 19.27 -8.15
C ALA A 9 18.22 18.47 -6.84
N SER A 10 18.55 19.08 -5.70
CA SER A 10 18.51 18.41 -4.39
C SER A 10 17.08 18.17 -3.89
N TRP A 11 16.17 19.11 -4.15
CA TRP A 11 14.75 18.99 -3.82
C TRP A 11 14.05 17.92 -4.65
N TRP A 12 14.36 17.87 -5.96
CA TRP A 12 13.80 16.87 -6.86
C TRP A 12 14.20 15.44 -6.47
N GLY A 13 15.49 15.21 -6.20
CA GLY A 13 15.97 13.89 -5.77
C GLY A 13 15.38 13.43 -4.43
N LYS A 14 15.13 14.36 -3.49
CA LYS A 14 14.44 14.05 -2.22
C LYS A 14 12.99 13.61 -2.46
N ILE A 15 12.27 14.29 -3.35
CA ILE A 15 10.89 13.93 -3.72
C ILE A 15 10.85 12.55 -4.40
N GLU A 16 11.77 12.28 -5.32
CA GLU A 16 11.87 10.98 -5.99
C GLU A 16 12.17 9.85 -5.01
N LYS A 17 13.12 10.05 -4.10
CA LYS A 17 13.44 9.09 -3.04
C LYS A 17 12.25 8.85 -2.11
N ALA A 18 11.52 9.91 -1.75
CA ALA A 18 10.30 9.78 -0.94
C ALA A 18 9.21 8.98 -1.65
N LYS A 19 8.97 9.22 -2.95
CA LYS A 19 8.03 8.42 -3.76
C LYS A 19 8.45 6.95 -3.82
N ALA A 20 9.74 6.68 -4.06
CA ALA A 20 10.26 5.32 -4.14
C ALA A 20 10.08 4.55 -2.81
N SER A 21 10.41 5.20 -1.69
CA SER A 21 10.21 4.62 -0.34
C SER A 21 8.73 4.33 -0.06
N HIS A 22 7.83 5.23 -0.44
CA HIS A 22 6.39 4.99 -0.30
C HIS A 22 5.94 3.80 -1.16
N ARG A 23 6.38 3.72 -2.43
CA ARG A 23 6.05 2.60 -3.34
C ARG A 23 6.46 1.25 -2.77
N ALA A 24 7.70 1.15 -2.28
CA ALA A 24 8.20 -0.08 -1.67
C ALA A 24 7.35 -0.54 -0.48
N LYS A 25 6.84 0.40 0.33
CA LYS A 25 5.97 0.08 1.46
C LYS A 25 4.56 -0.34 1.03
N VAL A 26 3.98 0.30 0.02
CA VAL A 26 2.59 0.01 -0.41
C VAL A 26 2.48 -1.21 -1.31
N GLU A 27 3.53 -1.60 -2.02
CA GLU A 27 3.54 -2.80 -2.87
C GLU A 27 3.11 -4.06 -2.13
N HIS A 28 3.52 -4.20 -0.86
CA HIS A 28 3.21 -5.36 -0.04
C HIS A 28 1.70 -5.51 0.26
N PRO A 29 1.00 -4.51 0.84
CA PRO A 29 -0.45 -4.60 1.04
C PRO A 29 -1.22 -4.69 -0.28
N PHE A 30 -0.77 -4.04 -1.36
CA PHE A 30 -1.39 -4.21 -2.68
C PHE A 30 -1.26 -5.64 -3.22
N ARG A 31 -0.14 -6.32 -2.95
CA ARG A 31 0.03 -7.75 -3.30
C ARG A 31 -0.95 -8.63 -2.53
N ILE A 32 -1.13 -8.38 -1.23
CA ILE A 32 -2.12 -9.12 -0.41
C ILE A 32 -3.54 -8.89 -0.96
N LEU A 33 -3.90 -7.64 -1.23
CA LEU A 33 -5.21 -7.26 -1.77
C LEU A 33 -5.52 -7.97 -3.10
N LYS A 34 -4.55 -7.96 -4.03
CA LYS A 34 -4.73 -8.50 -5.38
C LYS A 34 -4.67 -10.02 -5.42
N ARG A 35 -3.77 -10.65 -4.64
CA ARG A 35 -3.58 -12.11 -4.66
C ARG A 35 -4.48 -12.86 -3.68
N GLN A 36 -4.59 -12.37 -2.44
CA GLN A 36 -5.33 -13.09 -1.40
C GLN A 36 -6.82 -12.78 -1.42
N PHE A 37 -7.17 -11.51 -1.64
CA PHE A 37 -8.58 -11.05 -1.64
C PHE A 37 -9.17 -10.91 -3.05
N GLY A 38 -8.41 -11.20 -4.11
CA GLY A 38 -8.92 -11.24 -5.48
C GLY A 38 -9.35 -9.88 -6.06
N PHE A 39 -8.86 -8.77 -5.51
CA PHE A 39 -9.22 -7.43 -5.98
C PHE A 39 -8.48 -7.09 -7.29
N LEU A 40 -8.97 -7.61 -8.42
CA LEU A 40 -8.33 -7.47 -9.73
C LEU A 40 -8.90 -6.34 -10.59
N LYS A 41 -10.22 -6.06 -10.49
CA LYS A 41 -10.90 -5.04 -11.30
C LYS A 41 -11.81 -4.17 -10.42
N THR A 42 -11.64 -2.85 -10.52
CA THR A 42 -12.58 -1.87 -10.00
C THR A 42 -13.74 -1.72 -10.98
N ARG A 43 -14.99 -1.78 -10.49
CA ARG A 43 -16.15 -1.42 -11.32
C ARG A 43 -16.27 0.10 -11.31
N TYR A 44 -16.41 0.75 -12.45
CA TYR A 44 -16.53 2.22 -12.49
C TYR A 44 -17.89 2.74 -12.00
N ARG A 45 -18.92 1.89 -11.98
CA ARG A 45 -20.26 2.24 -11.46
C ARG A 45 -20.28 2.12 -9.93
N GLY A 46 -20.91 3.09 -9.27
CA GLY A 46 -21.09 3.05 -7.82
C GLY A 46 -19.82 3.36 -7.01
N LEU A 47 -19.14 4.47 -7.34
CA LEU A 47 -17.88 4.89 -6.72
C LEU A 47 -17.86 4.80 -5.19
N LYS A 48 -18.93 5.26 -4.52
CA LYS A 48 -19.05 5.19 -3.05
C LYS A 48 -18.94 3.76 -2.51
N LYS A 49 -19.56 2.78 -3.18
CA LYS A 49 -19.50 1.37 -2.78
C LYS A 49 -18.10 0.78 -2.99
N ASN A 50 -17.43 1.17 -4.06
CA ASN A 50 -16.04 0.74 -4.31
C ASN A 50 -15.08 1.31 -3.26
N THR A 51 -15.22 2.59 -2.90
CA THR A 51 -14.39 3.20 -1.84
C THR A 51 -14.59 2.45 -0.52
N GLY A 52 -15.83 2.17 -0.14
CA GLY A 52 -16.13 1.34 1.04
C GLY A 52 -15.46 -0.03 0.97
N GLN A 53 -15.60 -0.73 -0.16
CA GLN A 53 -14.97 -2.04 -0.38
C GLN A 53 -13.45 -1.98 -0.23
N ILE A 54 -12.79 -1.00 -0.85
CA ILE A 54 -11.32 -0.84 -0.77
C ILE A 54 -10.89 -0.61 0.68
N VAL A 55 -11.57 0.29 1.41
CA VAL A 55 -11.26 0.58 2.82
C VAL A 55 -11.39 -0.68 3.68
N THR A 56 -12.48 -1.44 3.51
CA THR A 56 -12.68 -2.70 4.23
C THR A 56 -11.58 -3.71 3.90
N LEU A 57 -11.22 -3.87 2.62
CA LEU A 57 -10.16 -4.79 2.20
C LEU A 57 -8.79 -4.40 2.77
N PHE A 58 -8.48 -3.11 2.88
CA PHE A 58 -7.25 -2.65 3.54
C PHE A 58 -7.25 -2.94 5.04
N ALA A 59 -8.39 -2.79 5.73
CA ALA A 59 -8.51 -3.18 7.14
C ALA A 59 -8.28 -4.70 7.32
N LEU A 60 -8.86 -5.52 6.45
CA LEU A 60 -8.64 -6.97 6.46
C LEU A 60 -7.20 -7.35 6.08
N ALA A 61 -6.55 -6.63 5.17
CA ALA A 61 -5.15 -6.85 4.83
C ALA A 61 -4.23 -6.60 6.05
N ASN A 62 -4.51 -5.56 6.83
CA ASN A 62 -3.78 -5.30 8.08
C ASN A 62 -3.99 -6.44 9.11
N LEU A 63 -5.23 -6.95 9.23
CA LEU A 63 -5.51 -8.08 10.10
C LEU A 63 -4.79 -9.37 9.63
N PHE A 64 -4.81 -9.63 8.32
CA PHE A 64 -4.11 -10.76 7.72
C PHE A 64 -2.59 -10.68 7.95
N GLN A 65 -2.01 -9.48 7.88
CA GLN A 65 -0.61 -9.24 8.21
C GLN A 65 -0.31 -9.56 9.68
N ALA A 66 -1.22 -9.21 10.58
CA ALA A 66 -1.10 -9.42 12.02
C ALA A 66 -1.43 -10.86 12.47
N ARG A 67 -1.96 -11.71 11.58
CA ARG A 67 -2.45 -13.07 11.92
C ARG A 67 -1.46 -13.90 12.73
N HIS A 68 -0.17 -13.85 12.40
CA HIS A 68 0.85 -14.65 13.11
C HIS A 68 1.08 -14.12 14.53
N ARG A 69 1.04 -12.80 14.72
CA ARG A 69 1.16 -12.16 16.04
C ARG A 69 -0.08 -12.42 16.89
N LEU A 70 -1.26 -12.34 16.27
CA LEU A 70 -2.54 -12.61 16.94
C LEU A 70 -2.72 -14.09 17.29
N ALA A 71 -2.32 -15.01 16.41
CA ALA A 71 -2.33 -16.44 16.69
C ALA A 71 -1.38 -16.83 17.82
N GLN A 72 -0.23 -16.16 17.93
CA GLN A 72 0.72 -16.34 19.04
C GLN A 72 0.16 -15.80 20.37
N MET A 73 -0.57 -14.68 20.36
CA MET A 73 -1.27 -14.17 21.55
C MET A 73 -2.47 -15.01 21.95
N GLY A 74 -3.15 -15.63 20.98
CA GLY A 74 -4.38 -16.38 21.19
C GLY A 74 -4.22 -17.77 21.80
N GLY A 75 -2.99 -18.26 22.04
CA GLY A 75 -2.74 -19.50 22.77
C GLY A 75 -3.60 -20.68 22.31
N VAL A 76 -3.72 -20.92 21.00
CA VAL A 76 -4.35 -22.15 20.52
C VAL A 76 -3.34 -23.27 20.75
N ARG A 77 -3.49 -23.95 21.88
CA ARG A 77 -2.86 -25.25 22.12
C ARG A 77 -3.26 -26.19 20.97
N PRO A 78 -2.31 -26.96 20.42
CA PRO A 78 -2.55 -27.84 19.27
C PRO A 78 -3.66 -28.85 19.54
#